data_AF-A0A7X6ZI59-F1
#
_entry.id   AF-A0A7X6ZI59-F1
#
_cell.length_a   1.000
_cell.length_b   1.000
_cell.length_c   1.000
_cell.angle_alpha   90.00
_cell.angle_beta   90.00
_cell.angle_gamma   90.00
#
_symmetry.space_group_name_H-M   'P 1'
#
loop_
_entity.id
_entity.type
_entity.pdbx_description
1 polymer ?
#
loop_
_entity_poly.entity_id
_entity_poly.type
_entity_poly.pdbx_seq_one_letter_code
_entity_poly.pdbx_strand_id
1 'polypeptide(L)'
;MNQIRQKIDELDAQIVKLLNERANQAIAIGKLKESKKSAVYVPTRERDVFERVWAANEGPLKNESLEAIYREIMSASLSLEKKPVIAFLGPFGTFSHQAATGKFGKSVDYRVCETIKDVFDSVHKGKADYGVVPVENSTEGAVTHTLDAFYETP
;
A
#
# COMPACT_ATOMS: atom_id res chain seq x y z
N MET A 1 -31.35 21.73 -6.10
CA MET A 1 -29.96 21.56 -6.58
C MET A 1 -28.93 22.18 -5.62
N ASN A 2 -29.15 23.41 -5.13
CA ASN A 2 -28.19 24.09 -4.24
C ASN A 2 -28.03 23.42 -2.85
N GLN A 3 -29.13 22.98 -2.23
CA GLN A 3 -29.10 22.31 -0.91
C GLN A 3 -28.38 20.95 -0.92
N ILE A 4 -28.50 20.18 -2.01
CA ILE A 4 -27.81 18.88 -2.14
C ILE A 4 -26.30 19.10 -2.23
N ARG A 5 -25.85 20.12 -2.98
CA ARG A 5 -24.43 20.46 -3.08
C ARG A 5 -23.89 20.97 -1.75
N GLN A 6 -24.61 21.85 -1.06
CA GLN A 6 -24.24 22.28 0.29
C GLN A 6 -24.09 21.10 1.25
N LYS A 7 -24.98 20.10 1.17
CA LYS A 7 -24.86 18.89 1.97
C LYS A 7 -23.62 18.07 1.63
N ILE A 8 -23.26 17.98 0.35
CA ILE A 8 -22.01 17.35 -0.08
C ILE A 8 -20.81 18.11 0.48
N ASP A 9 -20.79 19.44 0.37
CA ASP A 9 -19.69 20.27 0.89
C ASP A 9 -19.50 20.10 2.41
N GLU A 10 -20.61 20.04 3.16
CA GLU A 10 -20.60 19.75 4.61
C GLU A 10 -20.05 18.35 4.92
N LEU A 11 -20.40 17.35 4.11
CA LEU A 11 -19.90 15.98 4.26
C LEU A 11 -18.42 15.90 3.91
N ASP A 12 -17.98 16.56 2.84
CA ASP A 12 -16.58 16.60 2.43
C ASP A 12 -15.71 17.25 3.51
N ALA A 13 -16.18 18.34 4.13
CA ALA A 13 -15.50 18.94 5.28
C ALA A 13 -15.36 17.98 6.47
N GLN A 14 -16.40 17.18 6.75
CA GLN A 14 -16.36 16.15 7.78
C GLN A 14 -15.43 15.00 7.42
N ILE A 15 -15.44 14.56 6.16
CA ILE A 15 -14.53 13.51 5.66
C ILE A 15 -13.09 13.97 5.83
N VAL A 16 -12.74 15.16 5.38
CA VAL A 16 -11.38 15.71 5.54
C VAL A 16 -10.97 15.78 7.01
N LYS A 17 -11.87 16.24 7.89
CA LYS A 17 -11.61 16.27 9.34
C LYS A 17 -11.31 14.87 9.89
N LEU A 18 -12.17 13.89 9.60
CA LEU A 18 -12.03 12.50 10.05
C LEU A 18 -10.77 11.83 9.49
N LEU A 19 -10.42 12.11 8.23
CA LEU A 19 -9.20 11.61 7.60
C LEU A 19 -7.94 12.14 8.30
N ASN A 20 -7.90 13.44 8.60
CA ASN A 20 -6.79 14.05 9.34
C ASN A 20 -6.69 13.50 10.77
N GLU A 21 -7.82 13.34 11.47
CA GLU A 21 -7.84 12.72 12.80
C GLU A 21 -7.30 11.28 12.75
N ARG A 22 -7.74 10.48 11.77
CA ARG A 22 -7.24 9.12 11.56
C ARG A 22 -5.74 9.10 11.25
N ALA A 23 -5.27 9.99 10.38
CA ALA A 23 -3.85 10.09 10.03
C ALA A 23 -2.98 10.45 11.25
N ASN A 24 -3.44 11.38 12.09
CA ASN A 24 -2.76 11.72 13.34
C ASN A 24 -2.64 10.51 14.29
N GLN A 25 -3.68 9.67 14.37
CA GLN A 25 -3.63 8.42 15.15
C GLN A 25 -2.63 7.42 14.55
N ALA A 26 -2.56 7.31 13.23
CA ALA A 26 -1.55 6.47 12.57
C ALA A 26 -0.13 6.94 12.91
N ILE A 27 0.15 8.25 12.77
CA ILE A 27 1.45 8.85 13.14
C ILE A 27 1.80 8.57 14.61
N ALA A 28 0.84 8.69 15.52
CA ALA A 28 1.07 8.40 16.94
C ALA A 28 1.46 6.93 17.15
N ILE A 29 0.81 5.99 16.44
CA ILE A 29 1.18 4.56 16.44
C ILE A 29 2.58 4.36 15.85
N GLY A 30 2.91 5.04 14.74
CA GLY A 30 4.24 4.98 14.10
C GLY A 30 5.36 5.36 15.07
N LYS A 31 5.21 6.49 15.77
CA LYS A 31 6.17 6.95 16.81
C LYS A 31 6.38 5.93 17.93
N LEU A 32 5.31 5.25 18.36
CA LEU A 32 5.40 4.19 19.37
C LEU A 32 6.16 2.96 18.84
N LYS A 33 6.03 2.62 17.56
CA LYS A 33 6.70 1.46 16.93
C LYS A 33 8.16 1.72 16.61
N GLU A 34 8.53 2.95 16.27
CA GLU A 34 9.92 3.36 16.02
C GLU A 34 10.80 3.10 17.24
N SER A 35 10.27 3.38 18.45
CA SER A 35 10.93 3.06 19.72
C SER A 35 11.20 1.55 19.93
N LYS A 36 10.49 0.67 19.21
CA LYS A 36 10.58 -0.79 19.32
C LYS A 36 11.25 -1.47 18.11
N LYS A 37 11.84 -0.71 17.16
CA LYS A 37 12.43 -1.22 15.89
C LYS A 37 11.51 -2.22 15.14
N SER A 38 10.20 -2.04 15.22
CA SER A 38 9.24 -2.91 14.53
C SER A 38 9.00 -2.44 13.10
N ALA A 39 8.67 -3.36 12.18
CA ALA A 39 8.37 -3.02 10.79
C ALA A 39 7.24 -1.98 10.69
N VAL A 40 7.47 -0.94 9.87
CA VAL A 40 6.53 0.18 9.70
C VAL A 40 5.26 -0.26 8.98
N TYR A 41 5.37 -1.15 7.98
CA TYR A 41 4.24 -1.74 7.27
C TYR A 41 4.05 -3.22 7.66
N VAL A 42 2.80 -3.58 7.98
CA VAL A 42 2.42 -4.93 8.42
C VAL A 42 1.20 -5.38 7.61
N PRO A 43 1.35 -6.31 6.65
CA PRO A 43 0.27 -6.75 5.76
C PRO A 43 -0.97 -7.29 6.47
N THR A 44 -0.81 -7.95 7.63
CA THR A 44 -1.95 -8.47 8.41
C THR A 44 -2.88 -7.36 8.87
N ARG A 45 -2.34 -6.17 9.16
CA ARG A 45 -3.14 -5.06 9.68
C ARG A 45 -4.08 -4.46 8.64
N GLU A 46 -3.69 -4.51 7.37
CA GLU A 46 -4.52 -4.05 6.25
C GLU A 46 -5.78 -4.92 6.12
N ARG A 47 -5.65 -6.23 6.26
CA ARG A 47 -6.80 -7.15 6.19
C ARG A 47 -7.79 -6.89 7.32
N ASP A 48 -7.32 -6.67 8.54
CA ASP A 48 -8.19 -6.29 9.67
C ASP A 48 -8.94 -4.97 9.44
N VAL A 49 -8.34 -4.03 8.69
CA VAL A 49 -9.00 -2.77 8.34
C VAL A 49 -10.11 -3.05 7.35
N PHE A 50 -9.85 -3.81 6.28
CA PHE A 50 -10.87 -4.14 5.30
C PHE A 50 -12.01 -4.95 5.89
N GLU A 51 -11.74 -5.98 6.70
CA GLU A 51 -12.78 -6.77 7.38
C GLU A 51 -13.72 -5.89 8.22
N ARG A 52 -13.16 -4.91 8.95
CA ARG A 52 -13.97 -3.96 9.73
C ARG A 52 -14.77 -2.99 8.86
N VAL A 53 -14.18 -2.53 7.76
CA VAL A 53 -14.85 -1.63 6.81
C VAL A 53 -16.00 -2.34 6.11
N TRP A 54 -15.81 -3.59 5.68
CA TRP A 54 -16.86 -4.41 5.08
C TRP A 54 -17.98 -4.68 6.07
N ALA A 55 -17.65 -5.01 7.32
CA ALA A 55 -18.64 -5.25 8.37
C ALA A 55 -19.47 -4.00 8.70
N ALA A 56 -18.90 -2.80 8.53
CA ALA A 56 -19.59 -1.53 8.75
C ALA A 56 -20.30 -0.98 7.51
N ASN A 57 -20.16 -1.62 6.35
CA ASN A 57 -20.71 -1.11 5.09
C ASN A 57 -22.18 -1.51 4.90
N GLU A 58 -23.08 -0.54 5.01
CA GLU A 58 -24.51 -0.72 4.71
C GLU A 58 -24.89 -0.25 3.28
N GLY A 59 -23.89 0.10 2.46
CA GLY A 59 -24.08 0.67 1.13
C GLY A 59 -24.25 2.20 1.15
N PRO A 60 -24.45 2.83 -0.03
CA PRO A 60 -24.62 2.24 -1.36
C PRO A 60 -23.30 1.87 -2.06
N LEU A 61 -22.15 2.18 -1.46
CA LEU A 61 -20.84 1.82 -2.03
C LEU A 61 -20.59 0.31 -1.90
N LYS A 62 -19.98 -0.27 -2.93
CA LYS A 62 -19.52 -1.66 -2.86
C LYS A 62 -18.23 -1.76 -2.05
N ASN A 63 -17.96 -2.95 -1.51
CA ASN A 63 -16.77 -3.22 -0.72
C ASN A 63 -15.47 -2.97 -1.49
N GLU A 64 -15.45 -3.27 -2.80
CA GLU A 64 -14.26 -3.06 -3.65
C GLU A 64 -13.92 -1.56 -3.77
N SER A 65 -14.94 -0.70 -3.82
CA SER A 65 -14.73 0.76 -3.82
C SER A 65 -14.19 1.24 -2.48
N LEU A 66 -14.72 0.71 -1.37
CA LEU A 66 -14.23 1.05 -0.03
C LEU A 66 -12.80 0.56 0.19
N GLU A 67 -12.44 -0.63 -0.28
CA GLU A 67 -11.07 -1.13 -0.24
C GLU A 67 -10.11 -0.20 -0.96
N ALA A 68 -10.46 0.25 -2.17
CA ALA A 68 -9.64 1.17 -2.93
C ALA A 68 -9.42 2.50 -2.20
N ILE A 69 -10.48 3.06 -1.60
CA ILE A 69 -10.41 4.28 -0.79
C ILE A 69 -9.53 4.05 0.45
N TYR A 70 -9.80 3.00 1.21
CA TYR A 70 -9.07 2.73 2.45
C TYR A 70 -7.60 2.39 2.20
N ARG A 71 -7.28 1.74 1.09
CA ARG A 71 -5.89 1.52 0.67
C ARG A 71 -5.16 2.84 0.47
N GLU A 72 -5.77 3.82 -0.19
CA GLU A 72 -5.14 5.14 -0.35
C GLU A 72 -5.06 5.91 0.96
N ILE A 73 -6.07 5.81 1.84
CA ILE A 73 -5.99 6.40 3.19
C ILE A 73 -4.81 5.80 3.97
N MET A 74 -4.62 4.48 3.89
CA MET A 74 -3.50 3.79 4.53
C MET A 74 -2.15 4.17 3.90
N SER A 75 -2.09 4.23 2.56
CA SER A 75 -0.90 4.67 1.81
C SER A 75 -0.48 6.09 2.20
N ALA A 76 -1.43 7.03 2.22
CA ALA A 76 -1.19 8.40 2.63
C ALA A 76 -0.72 8.47 4.09
N SER A 77 -1.32 7.69 4.99
CA SER A 77 -0.89 7.63 6.39
C SER A 77 0.54 7.12 6.52
N LEU A 78 0.90 6.06 5.78
CA LEU A 78 2.24 5.49 5.76
C LEU A 78 3.28 6.51 5.27
N SER A 79 2.94 7.27 4.23
CA SER A 79 3.83 8.30 3.67
C SER A 79 4.16 9.44 4.63
N LEU A 80 3.29 9.70 5.63
CA LEU A 80 3.51 10.73 6.65
C LEU A 80 4.49 10.29 7.74
N GLU A 81 4.62 8.98 7.98
CA GLU A 81 5.58 8.42 8.95
C GLU A 81 6.98 8.33 8.33
N LYS A 82 7.07 7.63 7.20
CA LYS A 82 8.26 7.47 6.37
C LYS A 82 7.77 7.13 4.98
N LYS A 83 8.19 7.87 3.96
CA LYS A 83 7.83 7.54 2.58
C LYS A 83 8.59 6.28 2.16
N PRO A 84 7.94 5.10 2.15
CA PRO A 84 8.65 3.86 1.91
C PRO A 84 8.95 3.75 0.41
N VAL A 85 10.08 3.14 0.10
CA VAL A 85 10.50 2.89 -1.27
C VAL A 85 10.14 1.45 -1.63
N ILE A 86 9.28 1.28 -2.63
CA ILE A 86 8.82 -0.02 -3.13
C ILE A 86 9.54 -0.31 -4.44
N ALA A 87 10.46 -1.28 -4.41
CA ALA A 87 11.11 -1.78 -5.61
C ALA A 87 10.17 -2.75 -6.36
N PHE A 88 10.11 -2.65 -7.68
CA PHE A 88 9.32 -3.57 -8.49
C PHE A 88 9.99 -3.85 -9.83
N LEU A 89 9.65 -5.01 -10.42
CA LEU A 89 10.11 -5.38 -11.76
C LEU A 89 9.45 -4.49 -12.83
N GLY A 90 10.26 -3.66 -13.48
CA GLY A 90 9.84 -2.65 -14.45
C GLY A 90 9.42 -3.19 -15.82
N PRO A 91 9.10 -2.27 -16.75
CA PRO A 91 8.97 -0.81 -16.57
C PRO A 91 7.68 -0.40 -15.83
N PHE A 92 7.44 0.90 -15.67
CA PHE A 92 6.14 1.42 -15.21
C PHE A 92 5.00 0.96 -16.12
N GLY A 93 3.85 0.65 -15.50
CA GLY A 93 2.64 0.22 -16.22
C GLY A 93 2.52 -1.29 -16.43
N THR A 94 3.54 -2.07 -16.08
CA THR A 94 3.50 -3.54 -16.10
C THR A 94 2.62 -4.13 -15.00
N PHE A 95 2.36 -5.44 -15.08
CA PHE A 95 1.64 -6.18 -14.03
C PHE A 95 2.30 -6.03 -12.65
N SER A 96 3.62 -6.04 -12.57
CA SER A 96 4.34 -5.81 -11.32
C SER A 96 4.11 -4.40 -10.76
N HIS A 97 4.07 -3.38 -11.64
CA HIS A 97 3.70 -2.03 -11.22
C HIS A 97 2.25 -1.95 -10.72
N GLN A 98 1.32 -2.62 -11.41
CA GLN A 98 -0.09 -2.68 -11.01
C GLN A 98 -0.28 -3.43 -9.69
N ALA A 99 0.43 -4.53 -9.47
CA ALA A 99 0.44 -5.26 -8.21
C ALA A 99 1.00 -4.41 -7.07
N ALA A 100 2.10 -3.70 -7.33
CA ALA A 100 2.72 -2.82 -6.34
C ALA A 100 1.77 -1.67 -5.94
N THR A 101 1.18 -0.98 -6.92
CA THR A 101 0.19 0.09 -6.66
C THR A 101 -1.11 -0.42 -6.04
N GLY A 102 -1.56 -1.61 -6.42
CA GLY A 102 -2.72 -2.29 -5.84
C GLY A 102 -2.51 -2.73 -4.39
N LYS A 103 -1.26 -2.88 -3.94
CA LYS A 103 -0.91 -3.25 -2.57
C LYS A 103 -0.53 -2.05 -1.69
N PHE A 104 0.27 -1.13 -2.23
CA PHE A 104 0.88 -0.03 -1.45
C PHE A 104 0.23 1.34 -1.69
N GLY A 105 -0.69 1.46 -2.65
CA GLY A 105 -1.33 2.74 -3.00
C GLY A 105 -0.39 3.72 -3.68
N LYS A 106 -0.80 4.98 -3.86
CA LYS A 106 -0.05 5.95 -4.68
C LYS A 106 0.84 6.91 -3.90
N SER A 107 0.74 6.95 -2.58
CA SER A 107 1.48 7.91 -1.76
C SER A 107 2.90 7.47 -1.37
N VAL A 108 3.35 6.32 -1.84
CA VAL A 108 4.70 5.76 -1.61
C VAL A 108 5.64 6.02 -2.80
N ASP A 109 6.95 5.86 -2.59
CA ASP A 109 7.91 5.98 -3.69
C ASP A 109 8.10 4.63 -4.39
N TYR A 110 8.15 4.65 -5.71
CA TYR A 110 8.33 3.46 -6.53
C TYR A 110 9.70 3.47 -7.21
N ARG A 111 10.43 2.37 -7.07
CA ARG A 111 11.74 2.15 -7.69
C ARG A 111 11.62 1.07 -8.76
N VAL A 112 11.86 1.45 -10.01
CA VAL A 112 11.92 0.52 -11.14
C VAL A 112 13.21 -0.28 -11.07
N CYS A 113 13.11 -1.59 -11.25
CA CYS A 113 14.23 -2.52 -11.37
C CYS A 113 14.16 -3.26 -12.71
N GLU A 114 15.31 -3.54 -13.32
CA GLU A 114 15.38 -4.20 -14.64
C GLU A 114 15.22 -5.72 -14.53
N THR A 115 15.74 -6.30 -13.44
CA THR A 115 15.64 -7.74 -13.18
C THR A 115 15.00 -8.03 -11.83
N ILE A 116 14.53 -9.28 -11.65
CA ILE A 116 14.04 -9.77 -10.37
C ILE A 116 15.15 -9.66 -9.32
N LYS A 117 16.38 -10.07 -9.67
CA LYS A 117 17.54 -9.95 -8.79
C LYS A 117 17.76 -8.50 -8.31
N ASP A 118 17.59 -7.50 -9.18
CA ASP A 118 17.73 -6.10 -8.79
C ASP A 118 16.69 -5.66 -7.74
N VAL A 119 15.50 -6.25 -7.75
CA VAL A 119 14.49 -6.02 -6.70
C VAL A 119 14.98 -6.58 -5.37
N PHE A 120 15.44 -7.83 -5.33
CA PHE A 120 16.00 -8.46 -4.13
C PHE A 120 17.22 -7.70 -3.60
N ASP A 121 18.18 -7.38 -4.48
CA ASP A 121 19.36 -6.58 -4.17
C ASP A 121 18.98 -5.19 -3.62
N SER A 122 17.94 -4.56 -4.17
CA SER A 122 17.48 -3.24 -3.70
C SER A 122 16.94 -3.31 -2.29
N VAL A 123 16.19 -4.35 -1.94
CA VAL A 123 15.68 -4.55 -0.58
C VAL A 123 16.81 -4.93 0.37
N HIS A 124 17.63 -5.92 0.01
CA HIS A 124 18.74 -6.41 0.84
C HIS A 124 19.76 -5.31 1.16
N LYS A 125 20.08 -4.43 0.19
CA LYS A 125 21.00 -3.30 0.37
C LYS A 125 20.34 -2.08 1.03
N GLY A 126 19.08 -2.16 1.46
CA GLY A 126 18.33 -1.07 2.09
C GLY A 126 18.03 0.12 1.16
N LYS A 127 18.10 -0.08 -0.17
CA LYS A 127 17.70 0.92 -1.17
C LYS A 127 16.18 0.99 -1.37
N ALA A 128 15.48 -0.06 -0.97
CA ALA A 128 14.03 -0.17 -0.93
C ALA A 128 13.59 -0.81 0.40
N ASP A 129 12.43 -0.42 0.91
CA ASP A 129 11.84 -1.01 2.11
C ASP A 129 11.11 -2.32 1.79
N TYR A 130 10.54 -2.43 0.58
CA TYR A 130 9.81 -3.61 0.12
C TYR A 130 10.09 -3.88 -1.36
N GLY A 131 9.94 -5.15 -1.77
CA GLY A 131 10.09 -5.61 -3.15
C GLY A 131 8.83 -6.30 -3.65
N VAL A 132 8.45 -6.03 -4.90
CA VAL A 132 7.33 -6.68 -5.60
C VAL A 132 7.87 -7.40 -6.82
N VAL A 133 7.74 -8.72 -6.81
CA VAL A 133 8.23 -9.63 -7.86
C VAL A 133 7.10 -10.57 -8.31
N PRO A 134 7.04 -10.93 -9.59
CA PRO A 134 6.06 -11.90 -10.07
C PRO A 134 6.41 -13.29 -9.54
N VAL A 135 5.43 -14.01 -9.01
CA VAL A 135 5.59 -15.42 -8.60
C VAL A 135 5.15 -16.38 -9.71
N GLU A 136 4.20 -15.95 -10.53
CA GLU A 136 3.71 -16.67 -11.71
C GLU A 136 3.47 -15.68 -12.85
N ASN A 137 3.68 -16.11 -14.09
CA ASN A 137 3.32 -15.39 -15.31
C ASN A 137 2.45 -16.26 -16.22
N SER A 138 1.76 -15.64 -17.18
CA SER A 138 0.83 -16.34 -18.08
C SER A 138 1.50 -17.17 -19.18
N THR A 139 2.83 -17.12 -19.31
CA THR A 139 3.56 -17.71 -20.44
C THR A 139 4.36 -18.94 -20.02
N GLU A 140 5.00 -18.89 -18.86
CA GLU A 140 5.93 -19.88 -18.32
C GLU A 140 5.41 -20.51 -17.02
N GLY A 141 4.29 -20.01 -16.45
CA GLY A 141 3.79 -20.47 -15.16
C GLY A 141 4.60 -19.88 -14.01
N ALA A 142 5.08 -20.72 -13.08
CA ALA A 142 5.91 -20.27 -11.96
C ALA A 142 7.19 -19.59 -12.44
N VAL A 143 7.47 -18.39 -11.91
CA VAL A 143 8.68 -17.64 -12.24
C VAL A 143 9.83 -18.20 -11.39
N THR A 144 10.53 -19.20 -11.95
CA THR A 144 11.65 -19.90 -11.27
C THR A 144 12.71 -18.92 -10.78
N HIS A 145 13.03 -17.88 -11.55
CA HIS A 145 13.96 -16.81 -11.16
C HIS A 145 13.58 -16.10 -9.85
N THR A 146 12.29 -15.99 -9.52
CA THR A 146 11.84 -15.43 -8.25
C THR A 146 12.11 -16.40 -7.10
N LEU A 147 11.86 -17.69 -7.31
CA LEU A 147 12.13 -18.73 -6.31
C LEU A 147 13.64 -18.90 -6.05
N ASP A 148 14.45 -18.88 -7.11
CA ASP A 148 15.90 -18.94 -7.03
C ASP A 148 16.45 -17.73 -6.24
N ALA A 149 15.95 -16.52 -6.54
CA ALA A 149 16.38 -15.32 -5.82
C ALA A 149 15.99 -15.33 -4.33
N PHE A 150 14.84 -15.94 -3.97
CA PHE A 150 14.47 -16.18 -2.56
C PHE A 150 15.40 -17.18 -1.86
N TYR A 151 15.97 -18.13 -2.60
CA TYR A 151 16.92 -19.10 -2.06
C TYR A 151 18.33 -18.49 -1.89
N GLU A 152 18.75 -17.67 -2.85
CA GLU A 152 20.09 -17.06 -2.89
C GLU A 152 20.25 -15.83 -1.98
N THR A 153 19.14 -15.12 -1.68
CA THR A 153 19.16 -13.90 -0.86
C THR A 153 18.75 -14.21 0.58
N PRO A 154 19.63 -14.06 1.58
CA PRO A 154 19.32 -14.30 2.99
C PRO A 154 18.44 -13.23 3.64
#